data_AF-A0A8T5WNN1-F1
#
_entry.id   AF-A0A8T5WNN1-F1
#
_cell.length_a   1.000
_cell.length_b   1.000
_cell.length_c   1.000
_cell.angle_alpha   90.00
_cell.angle_beta   90.00
_cell.angle_gamma   90.00
#
_symmetry.space_group_name_H-M   'P 1'
#
loop_
_entity.id
_entity.type
_entity.pdbx_description
1 polymer ?
#
loop_
_entity_poly.entity_id
_entity_poly.type
_entity_poly.pdbx_seq_one_letter_code
_entity_poly.pdbx_strand_id
1 'polypeptide(L)' 'MKTKKLGSVARFGARYGKRTKSKVLTVEQGQKVAQKCPYCSRSAAKRLSAGIFQCKKC' A
#
# COMPACT_ATOMS: atom_id res chain seq x y z
N MET A 1 -0.01 -17.37 1.07
CA MET A 1 1.38 -17.67 0.64
C MET A 1 2.17 -16.36 0.48
N LYS A 2 3.11 -16.06 1.38
CA LYS A 2 3.93 -14.83 1.36
C LYS A 2 5.22 -15.15 0.60
N THR A 3 5.33 -14.78 -0.67
CA THR A 3 6.53 -15.03 -1.46
C THR A 3 7.55 -13.92 -1.22
N LYS A 4 8.82 -14.30 -0.94
CA LYS A 4 9.92 -13.36 -0.60
C LYS A 4 10.09 -12.22 -1.62
N LYS A 5 9.81 -12.49 -2.90
CA LYS A 5 10.00 -11.53 -4.01
C LYS A 5 8.75 -10.77 -4.46
N LEU A 6 7.54 -11.33 -4.32
CA LEU A 6 6.33 -10.76 -4.97
C LEU A 6 5.42 -9.99 -4.00
N GLY A 7 5.60 -10.13 -2.68
CA GLY A 7 4.88 -9.32 -1.70
C GLY A 7 3.36 -9.34 -1.89
N SER A 8 2.73 -8.16 -1.96
CA SER A 8 1.28 -8.02 -2.12
C SER A 8 0.75 -8.42 -3.50
N VAL A 9 1.62 -8.46 -4.49
CA VAL A 9 1.30 -8.74 -5.89
C VAL A 9 1.23 -10.26 -6.16
N ALA A 10 1.62 -11.08 -5.17
CA ALA A 10 1.42 -12.53 -5.19
C ALA A 10 -0.05 -12.93 -5.40
N ARG A 11 -1.02 -12.07 -5.04
CA ARG A 11 -2.47 -12.28 -5.25
C ARG A 11 -2.87 -12.50 -6.71
N PHE A 12 -2.06 -12.04 -7.66
CA PHE A 12 -2.37 -12.17 -9.08
C PHE A 12 -2.00 -13.53 -9.69
N GLY A 13 -1.27 -14.39 -8.95
CA GLY A 13 -0.86 -15.70 -9.44
C GLY A 13 0.02 -15.62 -10.68
N ALA A 14 -0.19 -16.47 -11.67
CA ALA A 14 0.58 -16.48 -12.93
C ALA A 14 0.22 -15.33 -13.90
N ARG A 15 -0.92 -14.65 -13.70
CA ARG A 15 -1.51 -13.69 -14.64
C ARG A 15 -0.72 -12.38 -14.77
N TYR A 16 -0.90 -11.63 -15.85
CA TYR A 16 -0.43 -10.23 -16.08
C TYR A 16 1.09 -9.97 -16.24
N GLY A 17 1.95 -10.99 -16.12
CA GLY A 17 3.40 -10.86 -16.36
C GLY A 17 4.17 -10.05 -15.29
N LYS A 18 5.51 -9.98 -15.43
CA LYS A 18 6.41 -9.38 -14.41
C LYS A 18 6.32 -7.85 -14.36
N ARG A 19 6.31 -7.17 -15.51
CA ARG A 19 6.40 -5.69 -15.58
C ARG A 19 5.21 -4.99 -14.92
N THR A 20 4.00 -5.44 -15.21
CA THR A 20 2.76 -4.93 -14.61
C THR A 20 2.74 -5.18 -13.10
N LYS A 21 3.16 -6.37 -12.68
CA LYS A 21 3.30 -6.74 -11.27
C LYS A 21 4.27 -5.84 -10.52
N SER A 22 5.45 -5.55 -11.09
CA SER A 22 6.43 -4.66 -10.48
C SER A 22 5.89 -3.24 -10.29
N LYS A 23 5.16 -2.70 -11.27
CA LYS A 23 4.52 -1.37 -11.16
C LYS A 23 3.46 -1.32 -10.06
N VAL A 24 2.62 -2.35 -9.96
CA VAL A 24 1.58 -2.40 -8.91
C VAL A 24 2.23 -2.56 -7.53
N LEU A 25 3.33 -3.32 -7.43
CA LEU A 25 4.05 -3.50 -6.17
C LEU A 25 4.58 -2.18 -5.62
N THR A 26 5.23 -1.36 -6.45
CA THR A 26 5.79 -0.08 -6.02
C THR A 26 4.70 0.90 -5.55
N VAL A 27 3.57 0.96 -6.26
CA VAL A 27 2.42 1.79 -5.90
C VAL A 27 1.79 1.32 -4.58
N GLU A 28 1.52 0.03 -4.44
CA GLU A 28 0.90 -0.50 -3.22
C GLU A 28 1.82 -0.40 -1.99
N GLN A 29 3.13 -0.57 -2.17
CA GLN A 29 4.10 -0.41 -1.10
C GLN A 29 4.07 1.01 -0.55
N GLY A 30 4.08 2.04 -1.40
CA GLY A 30 3.94 3.43 -0.95
C GLY A 30 2.57 3.71 -0.32
N GLN A 31 1.50 3.19 -0.93
CA GLN A 31 0.13 3.43 -0.45
C GLN A 31 -0.16 2.83 0.92
N LYS A 32 0.33 1.62 1.21
CA LYS A 32 0.02 0.89 2.45
C LYS A 32 0.82 1.38 3.67
N VAL A 33 1.81 2.23 3.45
CA VAL A 33 2.58 2.86 4.54
C VAL A 33 1.69 3.86 5.29
N ALA A 34 1.77 3.84 6.62
CA ALA A 34 1.07 4.81 7.45
C ALA A 34 1.70 6.19 7.27
N GLN A 35 0.91 7.15 6.84
CA GLN A 35 1.35 8.51 6.58
C GLN A 35 1.34 9.34 7.87
N LYS A 36 2.17 10.39 7.92
CA LYS A 36 2.15 11.36 9.02
C LYS A 36 0.84 12.14 8.97
N CYS A 37 0.12 12.17 10.09
CA CYS A 37 -1.09 12.96 10.24
C CYS A 37 -0.71 14.45 10.42
N PRO A 38 -1.35 15.39 9.72
CA PRO A 38 -1.10 16.82 9.89
C PRO A 38 -1.57 17.35 11.25
N TYR A 39 -2.58 16.72 11.87
CA TYR A 39 -3.16 17.19 13.14
C TYR A 39 -2.39 16.73 14.37
N CYS A 40 -2.06 15.44 14.46
CA CYS A 40 -1.44 14.86 15.66
C CYS A 40 0.02 14.43 15.47
N SER A 41 0.63 14.77 14.32
CA SER A 41 2.01 14.48 13.89
C SER A 41 2.45 13.00 13.92
N ARG A 42 1.58 12.08 14.36
CA ARG A 42 1.82 10.64 14.42
C ARG A 42 1.62 9.99 13.05
N SER A 43 2.39 8.93 12.77
CA SER A 43 2.24 8.07 11.59
C SER A 43 1.06 7.11 11.74
N ALA A 44 -0.16 7.66 11.78
CA ALA A 44 -1.39 6.90 11.96
C ALA A 44 -2.44 7.11 10.86
N ALA A 45 -2.14 7.97 9.87
CA ALA A 45 -3.05 8.21 8.76
C ALA A 45 -3.01 7.03 7.77
N LYS A 46 -4.17 6.42 7.53
CA LYS A 46 -4.36 5.35 6.55
C LYS A 46 -5.35 5.80 5.49
N ARG A 47 -5.13 5.36 4.26
CA ARG A 47 -6.03 5.66 3.14
C ARG A 47 -7.37 4.93 3.33
N LEU A 48 -8.48 5.65 3.26
CA LEU A 48 -9.83 5.08 3.25
C LEU A 48 -10.32 4.88 1.81
N SER A 49 -10.20 5.92 0.98
CA SER A 49 -10.66 5.92 -0.42
C SER A 49 -9.64 6.66 -1.30
N ALA A 50 -9.95 6.89 -2.58
CA ALA A 50 -9.09 7.70 -3.44
C ALA A 50 -9.00 9.14 -2.91
N GLY A 51 -7.78 9.60 -2.62
CA GLY A 51 -7.53 10.95 -2.09
C GLY A 51 -7.84 11.15 -0.61
N ILE A 52 -8.66 10.31 0.03
CA ILE A 52 -9.06 10.49 1.44
C ILE A 52 -8.20 9.63 2.37
N PHE A 53 -7.59 10.29 3.34
CA PHE A 53 -6.80 9.69 4.41
C PHE A 53 -7.42 9.99 5.77
N GLN A 54 -7.55 8.97 6.61
CA GLN A 54 -8.06 9.11 7.97
C GLN A 54 -7.01 8.69 8.98
N CYS A 55 -6.80 9.54 9.98
CA CYS A 55 -6.05 9.24 11.18
C CYS A 55 -6.89 8.38 12.12
N LYS A 56 -6.35 7.24 12.58
CA LYS A 56 -7.06 6.38 13.55
C LYS A 56 -7.03 6.86 15.01
N LYS A 57 -6.22 7.87 15.32
CA LYS A 57 -5.97 8.34 16.69
C LYS A 57 -6.67 9.65 17.05
N CYS A 58 -7.21 10.36 16.05
CA CYS A 58 -7.58 11.77 16.14
C CYS A 58 -9.08 11.95 16.42
#